data_AF-A0A3B1CPS3-F1
#
_entry.id   AF-A0A3B1CPS3-F1
#
_cell.length_a   1.000
_cell.length_b   1.000
_cell.length_c   1.000
_cell.angle_alpha   90.00
_cell.angle_beta   90.00
_cell.angle_gamma   90.00
#
_symmetry.space_group_name_H-M   'P 1'
#
loop_
_entity.id
_entity.type
_entity.pdbx_description
1 polymer ?
#
loop_
_entity_poly.entity_id
_entity_poly.type
_entity_poly.pdbx_seq_one_letter_code
_entity_poly.pdbx_strand_id
1 'polypeptide(L)'
;MKKRLYIMLVGIVIMLLASFSVSEAYPFIEVEGYVLPDYSTLLNNGDGTSSLDAMYIFNVTNSDSGAEMNFLSVEFEKDIFVDYSFTLSNGDPAWSVPDDWTAEVVESSGSYYVQATGGTTIGEGESIRGMLNLTLFSEALTNVSWYDSSDIFHDWQEGQIWGQSWYALDTLGGVDGGSTAVPEPGSMLLLGSALIGLGLIGRKIRMAGRR
;
A
#
# COMPACT_ATOMS: atom_id res chain seq x y z
N MET A 1 -28.20 19.29 -48.21
CA MET A 1 -28.65 18.58 -46.99
C MET A 1 -27.54 17.77 -46.33
N LYS A 2 -26.81 16.89 -47.04
CA LYS A 2 -25.73 16.05 -46.48
C LYS A 2 -24.67 16.81 -45.66
N LYS A 3 -24.15 17.95 -46.14
CA LYS A 3 -23.17 18.77 -45.41
C LYS A 3 -23.66 19.30 -44.05
N ARG A 4 -24.95 19.65 -43.93
CA ARG A 4 -25.53 20.13 -42.67
C ARG A 4 -25.69 19.00 -41.65
N LEU A 5 -25.99 17.79 -42.13
CA LEU A 5 -26.08 16.59 -41.29
C LEU A 5 -24.70 16.22 -40.71
N TYR A 6 -23.63 16.30 -41.51
CA TYR A 6 -22.27 16.03 -41.02
C TYR A 6 -21.80 17.03 -39.96
N ILE A 7 -22.10 18.33 -40.14
CA ILE A 7 -21.73 19.36 -39.15
C ILE A 7 -22.49 19.14 -37.84
N MET A 8 -23.77 18.77 -37.91
CA MET A 8 -24.59 18.49 -36.74
C MET A 8 -24.12 17.22 -36.02
N LEU A 9 -23.76 16.17 -36.77
CA LEU A 9 -23.22 14.92 -36.23
C LEU A 9 -21.86 15.14 -35.54
N VAL A 10 -20.96 15.91 -36.16
CA VAL A 10 -19.65 16.26 -35.58
C VAL A 10 -19.83 17.12 -34.34
N GLY A 11 -20.75 18.09 -34.35
CA GLY A 11 -21.05 18.90 -33.17
C GLY A 11 -21.60 18.09 -32.00
N ILE A 12 -22.46 17.09 -32.28
CA ILE A 12 -22.99 16.17 -31.27
C ILE A 12 -21.90 15.25 -30.72
N VAL A 13 -21.00 14.74 -31.57
CA VAL A 13 -19.87 13.90 -31.14
C VAL A 13 -18.87 14.70 -30.29
N ILE A 14 -18.56 15.95 -30.66
CA ILE A 14 -17.69 16.82 -29.86
C ILE A 14 -18.34 17.17 -28.51
N MET A 15 -19.65 17.47 -28.49
CA MET A 15 -20.36 17.68 -27.23
C MET A 15 -20.37 16.41 -26.38
N LEU A 16 -20.66 15.24 -26.95
CA LEU A 16 -20.61 13.97 -26.21
C LEU A 16 -19.21 13.69 -25.63
N LEU A 17 -18.15 13.95 -26.40
CA LEU A 17 -16.77 13.75 -25.95
C LEU A 17 -16.31 14.79 -24.91
N ALA A 18 -16.83 16.02 -24.94
CA ALA A 18 -16.56 17.05 -23.93
C ALA A 18 -17.50 17.00 -22.71
N SER A 19 -18.57 16.20 -22.77
CA SER A 19 -19.56 16.01 -21.69
C SER A 19 -19.33 14.74 -20.88
N PHE A 20 -18.29 13.96 -21.19
CA PHE A 20 -17.76 13.05 -20.19
C PHE A 20 -17.12 13.93 -19.13
N SER A 21 -17.90 14.26 -18.10
CA SER A 21 -17.32 14.45 -16.79
C SER A 21 -16.46 13.21 -16.55
N VAL A 22 -15.14 13.37 -16.70
CA VAL A 22 -14.21 12.54 -15.96
C VAL A 22 -14.74 12.64 -14.54
N SER A 23 -15.22 11.50 -14.03
CA SER A 23 -15.31 11.33 -12.60
C SER A 23 -13.86 11.44 -12.13
N GLU A 24 -13.36 12.66 -11.94
CA GLU A 24 -12.43 12.93 -10.88
C GLU A 24 -13.24 12.59 -9.63
N ALA A 25 -13.21 11.31 -9.24
CA ALA A 25 -13.13 11.03 -7.82
C ALA A 25 -11.93 11.89 -7.42
N TYR A 26 -12.13 12.94 -6.64
CA TYR A 26 -11.07 13.88 -6.30
C TYR A 26 -10.35 13.29 -5.07
N PRO A 27 -9.27 12.52 -5.18
CA PRO A 27 -8.31 12.50 -4.12
C PRO A 27 -7.41 13.72 -4.43
N PHE A 28 -7.49 14.78 -3.61
CA PHE A 28 -6.58 15.92 -3.81
C PHE A 28 -5.13 15.51 -3.51
N ILE A 29 -4.91 14.31 -2.99
CA ILE A 29 -3.63 13.64 -2.83
C ILE A 29 -3.70 12.24 -3.46
N GLU A 30 -2.61 11.72 -3.98
CA GLU A 30 -2.46 10.29 -4.31
C GLU A 30 -1.40 9.72 -3.36
N VAL A 31 -1.69 8.58 -2.73
CA VAL A 31 -0.86 7.96 -1.71
C VAL A 31 -0.53 6.51 -2.09
N GLU A 32 0.74 6.15 -1.95
CA GLU A 32 1.19 4.77 -2.06
C GLU A 32 1.63 4.24 -0.70
N GLY A 33 1.00 3.13 -0.26
CA GLY A 33 1.31 2.46 0.99
C GLY A 33 2.21 1.23 0.81
N TYR A 34 3.20 1.09 1.69
CA TYR A 34 4.14 -0.02 1.71
C TYR A 34 4.32 -0.54 3.13
N VAL A 35 4.57 -1.83 3.26
CA VAL A 35 4.99 -2.45 4.51
C VAL A 35 6.26 -3.27 4.30
N LEU A 36 7.18 -3.10 5.24
CA LEU A 36 8.49 -3.74 5.27
C LEU A 36 8.62 -4.51 6.59
N PRO A 37 8.16 -5.78 6.62
CA PRO A 37 8.34 -6.64 7.78
C PRO A 37 9.82 -6.97 8.02
N ASP A 38 10.30 -6.80 9.24
CA ASP A 38 11.64 -7.20 9.65
C ASP A 38 11.63 -8.64 10.19
N TYR A 39 11.74 -9.60 9.27
CA TYR A 39 11.83 -11.02 9.61
C TYR A 39 13.05 -11.39 10.48
N SER A 40 14.04 -10.52 10.66
CA SER A 40 15.14 -10.77 11.60
C SER A 40 14.71 -10.64 13.06
N THR A 41 13.60 -9.94 13.31
CA THR A 41 12.97 -9.78 14.64
C THR A 41 11.87 -10.80 14.93
N LEU A 42 11.62 -11.73 13.99
CA LEU A 42 10.55 -12.70 14.10
C LEU A 42 10.73 -13.61 15.31
N LEU A 43 9.75 -13.57 16.21
CA LEU A 43 9.67 -14.40 17.41
C LEU A 43 8.45 -15.31 17.33
N ASN A 44 8.65 -16.61 17.57
CA ASN A 44 7.54 -17.54 17.79
C ASN A 44 7.20 -17.55 19.29
N ASN A 45 5.95 -17.24 19.63
CA ASN A 45 5.50 -17.08 21.01
C ASN A 45 5.13 -18.42 21.70
N GLY A 46 5.08 -19.53 20.94
CA GLY A 46 4.79 -20.86 21.46
C GLY A 46 3.30 -21.16 21.70
N ASP A 47 2.40 -20.24 21.32
CA ASP A 47 0.96 -20.32 21.51
C ASP A 47 0.15 -20.29 20.21
N GLY A 48 0.83 -20.46 19.07
CA GLY A 48 0.25 -20.33 17.74
C GLY A 48 0.39 -18.92 17.16
N THR A 49 0.89 -17.94 17.90
CA THR A 49 1.19 -16.59 17.40
C THR A 49 2.68 -16.36 17.16
N SER A 50 2.98 -15.39 16.30
CA SER A 50 4.32 -14.89 16.05
C SER A 50 4.31 -13.36 16.12
N SER A 51 5.40 -12.77 16.60
CA SER A 51 5.57 -11.32 16.67
C SER A 51 6.77 -10.87 15.84
N LEU A 52 6.67 -9.72 15.19
CA LEU A 52 7.78 -9.07 14.49
C LEU A 52 7.61 -7.55 14.43
N ASP A 53 8.71 -6.84 14.22
CA ASP A 53 8.67 -5.43 13.89
C ASP A 53 8.36 -5.23 12.40
N ALA A 54 7.48 -4.28 12.09
CA ALA A 54 7.10 -3.92 10.72
C ALA A 54 7.16 -2.41 10.53
N MET A 55 7.83 -1.98 9.47
CA MET A 55 7.87 -0.57 9.08
C MET A 55 6.83 -0.29 8.00
N TYR A 56 5.96 0.68 8.25
CA TYR A 56 5.00 1.20 7.30
C TYR A 56 5.54 2.49 6.68
N ILE A 57 5.31 2.65 5.38
CA ILE A 57 5.70 3.84 4.62
C ILE A 57 4.53 4.24 3.74
N PHE A 58 4.12 5.51 3.84
CA PHE A 58 3.10 6.08 2.96
C PHE A 58 3.68 7.31 2.28
N ASN A 59 3.72 7.28 0.94
CA ASN A 59 4.27 8.35 0.12
C ASN A 59 3.12 9.10 -0.55
N VAL A 60 3.10 10.42 -0.43
CA VAL A 60 2.21 11.24 -1.25
C VAL A 60 2.87 11.40 -2.62
N THR A 61 2.37 10.71 -3.63
CA THR A 61 2.95 10.66 -4.98
C THR A 61 2.45 11.76 -5.89
N ASN A 62 1.28 12.31 -5.59
CA ASN A 62 0.66 13.39 -6.35
C ASN A 62 -0.16 14.28 -5.40
N SER A 63 -0.28 15.56 -5.71
CA SER A 63 -1.17 16.49 -5.02
C SER A 63 -1.79 17.50 -5.98
N ASP A 64 -3.09 17.69 -5.88
CA ASP A 64 -3.82 18.76 -6.52
C ASP A 64 -4.05 19.92 -5.57
N SER A 65 -3.91 21.15 -6.09
CA SER A 65 -4.19 22.39 -5.35
C SER A 65 -3.39 22.57 -4.04
N GLY A 66 -2.27 21.85 -3.89
CA GLY A 66 -1.42 21.91 -2.70
C GLY A 66 -2.05 21.23 -1.49
N ALA A 67 -2.92 20.23 -1.70
CA ALA A 67 -3.43 19.41 -0.62
C ALA A 67 -2.33 18.56 0.00
N GLU A 68 -2.35 18.43 1.32
CA GLU A 68 -1.36 17.66 2.05
C GLU A 68 -2.07 16.64 2.92
N MET A 69 -1.48 15.46 3.05
CA MET A 69 -2.01 14.42 3.91
C MET A 69 -1.86 14.83 5.37
N ASN A 70 -2.94 14.70 6.13
CA ASN A 70 -3.00 15.08 7.55
C ASN A 70 -3.54 13.97 8.46
N PHE A 71 -3.97 12.86 7.86
CA PHE A 71 -4.50 11.70 8.56
C PHE A 71 -4.19 10.44 7.74
N LEU A 72 -3.89 9.36 8.44
CA LEU A 72 -3.70 8.04 7.88
C LEU A 72 -4.36 6.99 8.79
N SER A 73 -5.03 6.01 8.22
CA SER A 73 -5.55 4.85 8.95
C SER A 73 -5.16 3.58 8.22
N VAL A 74 -4.60 2.62 8.96
CA VAL A 74 -4.28 1.28 8.48
C VAL A 74 -5.13 0.26 9.21
N GLU A 75 -5.72 -0.66 8.46
CA GLU A 75 -6.53 -1.75 8.99
C GLU A 75 -5.70 -3.00 9.28
N PHE A 76 -6.00 -3.62 10.42
CA PHE A 76 -5.45 -4.88 10.87
C PHE A 76 -6.62 -5.81 11.19
N GLU A 77 -6.93 -6.73 10.29
CA GLU A 77 -8.02 -7.70 10.49
C GLU A 77 -7.68 -8.68 11.63
N LYS A 78 -8.63 -8.93 12.52
CA LYS A 78 -8.41 -9.71 13.76
C LYS A 78 -8.23 -11.21 13.53
N ASP A 79 -8.60 -11.70 12.37
CA ASP A 79 -8.35 -13.07 11.91
C ASP A 79 -6.90 -13.27 11.44
N ILE A 80 -6.11 -12.19 11.29
CA ILE A 80 -4.67 -12.23 11.01
C ILE A 80 -3.88 -11.66 12.20
N PHE A 81 -4.23 -10.44 12.63
CA PHE A 81 -3.50 -9.66 13.61
C PHE A 81 -4.16 -9.79 14.98
N VAL A 82 -3.42 -10.37 15.92
CA VAL A 82 -3.91 -10.68 17.26
C VAL A 82 -3.68 -9.50 18.20
N ASP A 83 -2.54 -8.85 18.09
CA ASP A 83 -2.12 -7.75 18.97
C ASP A 83 -1.10 -6.82 18.29
N TYR A 84 -0.88 -5.66 18.87
CA TYR A 84 0.10 -4.66 18.44
C TYR A 84 0.77 -4.03 19.66
N SER A 85 1.97 -3.51 19.47
CA SER A 85 2.73 -2.85 20.53
C SER A 85 3.46 -1.62 20.01
N PHE A 86 3.36 -0.52 20.76
CA PHE A 86 4.20 0.68 20.59
C PHE A 86 5.57 0.55 21.27
N THR A 87 5.99 -0.68 21.57
CA THR A 87 7.33 -1.07 21.98
C THR A 87 7.83 -2.13 21.02
N LEU A 88 8.98 -1.87 20.41
CA LEU A 88 9.62 -2.73 19.43
C LEU A 88 10.21 -3.99 20.08
N SER A 89 10.55 -4.98 19.27
CA SER A 89 11.11 -6.27 19.73
C SER A 89 12.38 -6.12 20.59
N ASN A 90 13.15 -5.04 20.38
CA ASN A 90 14.36 -4.73 21.13
C ASN A 90 14.10 -3.94 22.44
N GLY A 91 12.85 -3.58 22.72
CA GLY A 91 12.44 -2.81 23.89
C GLY A 91 12.43 -1.28 23.69
N ASP A 92 12.83 -0.78 22.53
CA ASP A 92 12.75 0.65 22.20
C ASP A 92 11.29 1.06 21.90
N PRO A 93 10.92 2.34 22.10
CA PRO A 93 9.62 2.84 21.67
C PRO A 93 9.44 2.72 20.15
N ALA A 94 8.23 2.42 19.72
CA ALA A 94 7.79 2.65 18.35
C ALA A 94 7.96 4.14 17.99
N TRP A 95 8.20 4.41 16.72
CA TRP A 95 8.51 5.74 16.22
C TRP A 95 7.78 6.03 14.92
N SER A 96 7.63 7.32 14.63
CA SER A 96 7.12 7.87 13.39
C SER A 96 8.09 8.94 12.89
N VAL A 97 8.10 9.15 11.58
CA VAL A 97 8.75 10.30 10.94
C VAL A 97 7.73 10.88 9.95
N PRO A 98 7.34 12.16 10.09
CA PRO A 98 7.79 13.12 11.10
C PRO A 98 7.41 12.75 12.55
N ASP A 99 8.25 13.10 13.52
CA ASP A 99 8.15 12.67 14.93
C ASP A 99 6.93 13.25 15.67
N ASP A 100 6.24 14.24 15.09
CA ASP A 100 5.03 14.85 15.64
C ASP A 100 3.75 14.13 15.22
N TRP A 101 3.85 13.03 14.47
CA TRP A 101 2.75 12.13 14.18
C TRP A 101 2.53 11.16 15.34
N THR A 102 1.33 11.21 15.90
CA THR A 102 0.87 10.30 16.94
C THR A 102 -0.10 9.29 16.36
N ALA A 103 0.01 8.04 16.78
CA ALA A 103 -0.92 6.99 16.42
C ALA A 103 -1.78 6.59 17.63
N GLU A 104 -3.07 6.38 17.39
CA GLU A 104 -4.00 5.75 18.31
C GLU A 104 -4.61 4.50 17.67
N VAL A 105 -5.21 3.65 18.50
CA VAL A 105 -5.92 2.48 18.00
C VAL A 105 -7.40 2.57 18.27
N VAL A 106 -8.16 2.39 17.19
CA VAL A 106 -9.61 2.29 17.22
C VAL A 106 -10.00 0.85 16.93
N GLU A 107 -10.74 0.24 17.83
CA GLU A 107 -11.15 -1.16 17.73
C GLU A 107 -12.59 -1.29 17.20
N SER A 108 -12.78 -2.21 16.26
CA SER A 108 -14.10 -2.67 15.80
C SER A 108 -14.29 -4.16 16.13
N SER A 109 -15.47 -4.72 15.80
CA SER A 109 -15.72 -6.15 16.03
C SER A 109 -14.81 -7.06 15.22
N GLY A 110 -14.33 -6.61 14.05
CA GLY A 110 -13.54 -7.43 13.11
C GLY A 110 -12.10 -6.96 12.90
N SER A 111 -11.78 -5.71 13.26
CA SER A 111 -10.48 -5.11 12.92
C SER A 111 -9.96 -4.19 14.02
N TYR A 112 -8.65 -3.97 14.02
CA TYR A 112 -8.03 -2.81 14.66
C TYR A 112 -7.66 -1.80 13.57
N TYR A 113 -7.87 -0.53 13.84
CA TYR A 113 -7.42 0.56 12.99
C TYR A 113 -6.34 1.33 13.73
N VAL A 114 -5.12 1.36 13.19
CA VAL A 114 -4.08 2.27 13.67
C VAL A 114 -4.27 3.58 12.93
N GLN A 115 -4.78 4.58 13.63
CA GLN A 115 -5.05 5.91 13.10
C GLN A 115 -3.95 6.86 13.52
N ALA A 116 -3.26 7.44 12.55
CA ALA A 116 -2.17 8.38 12.76
C ALA A 116 -2.56 9.78 12.30
N THR A 117 -2.26 10.77 13.13
CA THR A 117 -2.39 12.20 12.82
C THR A 117 -1.17 12.94 13.32
N GLY A 118 -0.77 14.00 12.61
CA GLY A 118 0.38 14.81 12.98
C GLY A 118 0.12 16.30 12.83
N GLY A 119 0.98 17.11 13.45
CA GLY A 119 0.99 18.56 13.27
C GLY A 119 1.56 18.94 11.89
N THR A 120 2.61 18.25 11.47
CA THR A 120 3.24 18.39 10.16
C THR A 120 2.45 17.60 9.13
N THR A 121 1.89 18.29 8.16
CA THR A 121 1.23 17.68 7.00
C THR A 121 2.26 17.15 6.00
N ILE A 122 1.89 16.14 5.21
CA ILE A 122 2.78 15.49 4.24
C ILE A 122 2.37 15.91 2.82
N GLY A 123 3.24 16.65 2.14
CA GLY A 123 3.00 17.11 0.77
C GLY A 123 3.49 16.14 -0.31
N GLU A 124 3.25 16.49 -1.57
CA GLU A 124 3.72 15.74 -2.72
C GLU A 124 5.25 15.51 -2.69
N GLY A 125 5.65 14.25 -2.89
CA GLY A 125 7.05 13.81 -2.84
C GLY A 125 7.56 13.52 -1.43
N GLU A 126 6.76 13.74 -0.40
CA GLU A 126 7.10 13.44 0.99
C GLU A 126 6.48 12.12 1.47
N SER A 127 6.96 11.64 2.62
CA SER A 127 6.52 10.38 3.22
C SER A 127 6.26 10.54 4.70
N ILE A 128 5.26 9.82 5.21
CA ILE A 128 5.24 9.38 6.60
C ILE A 128 5.79 7.96 6.69
N ARG A 129 6.56 7.69 7.75
CA ARG A 129 7.05 6.36 8.07
C ARG A 129 6.80 6.08 9.54
N GLY A 130 6.50 4.83 9.87
CA GLY A 130 6.36 4.42 11.25
C GLY A 130 6.72 2.97 11.44
N MET A 131 7.16 2.61 12.65
CA MET A 131 7.51 1.23 12.99
C MET A 131 6.69 0.75 14.17
N LEU A 132 6.09 -0.44 14.03
CA LEU A 132 5.24 -1.07 15.01
C LEU A 132 5.72 -2.49 15.26
N ASN A 133 5.54 -2.99 16.49
CA ASN A 133 5.62 -4.41 16.75
C ASN A 133 4.22 -5.01 16.59
N LEU A 134 4.11 -6.05 15.76
CA LEU A 134 2.86 -6.71 15.46
C LEU A 134 2.91 -8.14 15.95
N THR A 135 1.78 -8.62 16.47
CA THR A 135 1.57 -10.04 16.79
C THR A 135 0.43 -10.55 15.94
N LEU A 136 0.66 -11.68 15.28
CA LEU A 136 -0.23 -12.25 14.28
C LEU A 136 -0.24 -13.77 14.38
N PHE A 137 -1.25 -14.43 13.84
CA PHE A 137 -1.30 -15.89 13.83
C PHE A 137 -0.16 -16.46 12.98
N SER A 138 0.62 -17.39 13.53
CA SER A 138 1.81 -17.93 12.85
C SER A 138 1.48 -18.61 11.52
N GLU A 139 0.26 -19.10 11.38
CA GLU A 139 -0.22 -19.68 10.13
C GLU A 139 -0.35 -18.64 9.01
N ALA A 140 -0.65 -17.38 9.33
CA ALA A 140 -0.69 -16.31 8.33
C ALA A 140 0.67 -16.19 7.63
N LEU A 141 1.79 -16.29 8.35
CA LEU A 141 3.16 -16.22 7.79
C LEU A 141 3.56 -17.40 6.90
N THR A 142 2.88 -18.54 7.04
CA THR A 142 3.36 -19.82 6.49
C THR A 142 2.42 -20.44 5.47
N ASN A 143 1.14 -20.07 5.49
CA ASN A 143 0.13 -20.67 4.64
C ASN A 143 -0.16 -19.76 3.43
N VAL A 144 0.34 -20.15 2.25
CA VAL A 144 0.09 -19.46 0.97
C VAL A 144 -1.06 -20.14 0.19
N SER A 145 -1.75 -21.13 0.77
CA SER A 145 -2.82 -21.85 0.06
C SER A 145 -4.01 -22.24 0.97
N TRP A 146 -5.03 -21.40 1.01
CA TRP A 146 -6.32 -21.73 1.65
C TRP A 146 -7.32 -22.44 0.73
N TYR A 147 -6.94 -22.83 -0.49
CA TYR A 147 -7.86 -23.57 -1.36
C TYR A 147 -8.22 -24.98 -0.82
N ASP A 148 -7.67 -25.39 0.33
CA ASP A 148 -7.96 -26.68 0.95
C ASP A 148 -7.98 -26.62 2.50
N SER A 149 -8.85 -25.80 3.10
CA SER A 149 -9.20 -26.00 4.50
C SER A 149 -10.69 -25.80 4.75
N SER A 150 -11.31 -26.80 5.37
CA SER A 150 -12.64 -26.74 5.98
C SER A 150 -12.71 -25.82 7.22
N ASP A 151 -11.80 -24.85 7.33
CA ASP A 151 -11.70 -23.93 8.45
C ASP A 151 -12.42 -22.61 8.11
N ILE A 152 -13.62 -22.46 8.64
CA ILE A 152 -14.49 -21.28 8.45
C ILE A 152 -14.09 -20.09 9.34
N PHE A 153 -13.13 -20.27 10.25
CA PHE A 153 -12.74 -19.22 11.19
C PHE A 153 -11.60 -18.33 10.70
N HIS A 154 -10.87 -18.76 9.67
CA HIS A 154 -9.76 -18.04 9.05
C HIS A 154 -10.03 -17.91 7.54
N ASP A 155 -11.16 -17.30 7.19
CA ASP A 155 -11.56 -17.03 5.81
C ASP A 155 -10.81 -15.79 5.31
N TRP A 156 -9.52 -15.95 5.06
CA TRP A 156 -8.67 -14.87 4.60
C TRP A 156 -9.00 -14.56 3.13
N GLN A 157 -9.90 -13.59 2.94
CA GLN A 157 -10.43 -13.19 1.63
C GLN A 157 -9.53 -12.17 0.90
N GLU A 158 -8.57 -11.55 1.58
CA GLU A 158 -7.68 -10.51 1.06
C GLU A 158 -6.24 -11.00 0.79
N GLY A 159 -6.03 -11.79 -0.27
CA GLY A 159 -4.70 -11.91 -0.92
C GLY A 159 -3.50 -12.29 -0.03
N GLN A 160 -2.54 -11.37 0.17
CA GLN A 160 -1.26 -11.55 0.89
C GLN A 160 -1.28 -10.79 2.24
N ILE A 161 -0.71 -11.34 3.33
CA ILE A 161 -0.86 -10.87 4.74
C ILE A 161 -0.66 -9.36 4.88
N TRP A 162 0.31 -8.90 4.10
CA TRP A 162 0.83 -7.56 4.10
C TRP A 162 0.09 -6.63 3.13
N GLY A 163 -0.97 -7.11 2.50
CA GLY A 163 -1.91 -6.39 1.64
C GLY A 163 -2.97 -5.64 2.43
N GLN A 164 -2.58 -4.98 3.52
CA GLN A 164 -3.51 -4.36 4.47
C GLN A 164 -4.22 -3.16 3.85
N SER A 165 -5.53 -3.08 4.07
CA SER A 165 -6.33 -1.93 3.67
C SER A 165 -5.87 -0.67 4.42
N TRP A 166 -5.89 0.47 3.74
CA TRP A 166 -5.61 1.77 4.35
C TRP A 166 -6.41 2.88 3.67
N TYR A 167 -6.59 4.00 4.38
CA TYR A 167 -7.06 5.25 3.80
C TYR A 167 -6.34 6.45 4.41
N ALA A 168 -6.24 7.52 3.63
CA ALA A 168 -5.66 8.79 4.02
C ALA A 168 -6.67 9.92 3.78
N LEU A 169 -6.58 10.98 4.59
CA LEU A 169 -7.34 12.22 4.38
C LEU A 169 -6.36 13.37 4.11
N ASP A 170 -6.85 14.38 3.41
CA ASP A 170 -6.10 15.60 3.13
C ASP A 170 -6.70 16.86 3.76
N THR A 171 -5.93 17.94 3.71
CA THR A 171 -6.29 19.27 4.23
C THR A 171 -7.47 19.93 3.52
N LEU A 172 -7.88 19.45 2.33
CA LEU A 172 -8.97 20.00 1.52
C LEU A 172 -10.24 19.13 1.55
N GLY A 173 -10.22 18.03 2.30
CA GLY A 173 -11.34 17.12 2.49
C GLY A 173 -11.45 16.01 1.45
N GLY A 174 -10.38 15.75 0.69
CA GLY A 174 -10.27 14.56 -0.14
C GLY A 174 -9.88 13.34 0.68
N VAL A 175 -10.12 12.17 0.09
CA VAL A 175 -9.89 10.85 0.67
C VAL A 175 -9.19 10.02 -0.39
N ASP A 176 -8.10 9.37 -0.01
CA ASP A 176 -7.46 8.34 -0.82
C ASP A 176 -7.37 7.04 -0.04
N GLY A 177 -7.22 5.91 -0.73
CA GLY A 177 -7.15 4.62 -0.10
C GLY A 177 -6.63 3.52 -1.01
N GLY A 178 -6.15 2.46 -0.39
CA GLY A 178 -5.56 1.35 -1.12
C GLY A 178 -5.23 0.18 -0.21
N SER A 179 -4.28 -0.63 -0.68
CA SER A 179 -3.74 -1.76 0.03
C SER A 179 -2.22 -1.61 0.09
N THR A 180 -1.59 -1.92 1.23
CA THR A 180 -0.13 -1.85 1.34
C THR A 180 0.53 -2.90 0.46
N ALA A 181 1.62 -2.54 -0.21
CA ALA A 181 2.42 -3.50 -0.96
C ALA A 181 3.65 -3.96 -0.17
N VAL A 182 4.05 -5.21 -0.36
CA VAL A 182 5.41 -5.67 -0.02
C VAL A 182 6.21 -5.73 -1.31
N PRO A 183 7.43 -5.16 -1.36
CA PRO A 183 8.33 -5.39 -2.48
C PRO A 183 8.62 -6.89 -2.62
N GLU A 184 7.95 -7.54 -3.58
CA GLU A 184 8.05 -8.99 -3.74
C GLU A 184 9.47 -9.42 -4.14
N PRO A 185 10.08 -10.38 -3.42
CA PRO A 185 11.33 -11.02 -3.85
C PRO A 185 11.27 -11.60 -5.27
N GLY A 186 10.08 -12.08 -5.69
CA GLY A 186 9.85 -12.63 -7.02
C GLY A 186 9.99 -11.59 -8.14
N SER A 187 9.47 -10.38 -7.94
CA SER A 187 9.58 -9.27 -8.89
C SER A 187 11.03 -8.76 -8.99
N MET A 188 11.79 -8.76 -7.89
CA MET A 188 13.23 -8.47 -7.91
C MET A 188 14.05 -9.54 -8.64
N LEU A 189 13.71 -10.83 -8.48
CA LEU A 189 14.36 -11.93 -9.19
C LEU A 189 14.00 -11.94 -10.69
N LEU A 190 12.76 -11.61 -11.03
CA LEU A 190 12.31 -11.44 -12.42
C LEU A 190 13.00 -10.24 -13.08
N LEU A 191 13.09 -9.10 -12.40
CA LEU A 191 13.84 -7.94 -12.87
C LEU A 191 15.34 -8.26 -13.03
N GLY A 192 15.94 -8.93 -12.04
CA GLY A 192 17.33 -9.36 -12.10
C GLY A 192 17.61 -10.33 -13.25
N SER A 193 16.73 -11.30 -13.47
CA SER A 193 16.84 -12.24 -14.59
C SER A 193 16.61 -11.56 -15.95
N ALA A 194 15.67 -10.61 -16.05
CA ALA A 194 15.46 -9.80 -17.25
C ALA A 194 16.68 -8.94 -17.59
N LEU A 195 17.32 -8.31 -16.60
CA LEU A 195 18.53 -7.50 -16.78
C LEU A 195 19.73 -8.34 -17.22
N ILE A 196 19.92 -9.53 -16.66
CA ILE A 196 20.96 -10.49 -17.10
C ILE A 196 20.70 -10.90 -18.56
N GLY A 197 19.44 -11.19 -18.92
CA GLY A 197 19.04 -11.52 -20.29
C GLY A 197 19.35 -10.41 -21.28
N LEU A 198 19.01 -9.16 -20.96
CA LEU A 198 19.31 -7.97 -21.79
C LEU A 198 20.83 -7.75 -21.95
N GLY A 199 21.61 -7.93 -20.88
CA GLY A 199 23.07 -7.82 -20.93
C GLY A 199 23.74 -8.85 -21.86
N LEU A 200 23.26 -10.09 -21.85
CA LEU A 200 23.76 -11.15 -22.73
C LEU A 200 23.41 -10.89 -24.20
N ILE A 201 22.22 -10.37 -24.48
CA ILE A 201 21.80 -9.97 -25.84
C ILE A 201 22.64 -8.80 -26.35
N GLY A 202 22.85 -7.76 -25.53
CA GLY A 202 23.69 -6.61 -25.88
C GLY A 202 25.15 -6.99 -26.20
N ARG A 203 25.71 -7.96 -25.46
CA ARG A 203 27.06 -8.50 -25.72
C ARG A 203 27.11 -9.24 -27.07
N LYS A 204 26.08 -10.00 -27.42
CA LYS A 204 26.00 -10.74 -28.69
C LYS A 204 25.89 -9.78 -29.89
N ILE A 205 25.12 -8.71 -29.77
CA ILE A 205 24.97 -7.68 -30.82
C ILE A 205 26.29 -6.92 -31.05
N ARG A 206 27.01 -6.51 -29.99
CA ARG A 206 28.33 -5.88 -30.13
C ARG A 206 29.38 -6.79 -30.77
N MET A 207 29.30 -8.10 -30.54
CA MET A 207 30.20 -9.07 -31.18
C MET A 207 29.83 -9.32 -32.65
N ALA A 208 28.55 -9.23 -33.00
CA ALA A 208 28.08 -9.37 -34.38
C ALA A 208 28.37 -8.13 -35.25
N GLY A 209 28.36 -6.92 -34.69
CA GLY A 209 28.71 -5.68 -35.40
C GLY A 209 30.21 -5.40 -35.57
N ARG A 210 31.08 -6.33 -35.15
CA ARG A 210 32.55 -6.26 -35.30
C ARG A 210 33.09 -7.19 -36.39
N ARG A 211 32.23 -7.68 -37.29
CA ARG A 211 32.61 -8.47 -38.47
C ARG A 211 32.39 -7.67 -39.74
#